data_AF-A0A4Q9L4Y4-F1
#
_entry.id   AF-A0A4Q9L4Y4-F1
#
_cell.length_a   1.000
_cell.length_b   1.000
_cell.length_c   1.000
_cell.angle_alpha   90.00
_cell.angle_beta   90.00
_cell.angle_gamma   90.00
#
_symmetry.space_group_name_H-M   'P 1'
#
loop_
_entity.id
_entity.type
_entity.pdbx_description
1 polymer ?
#
loop_
_entity_poly.entity_id
_entity_poly.type
_entity_poly.pdbx_seq_one_letter_code
_entity_poly.pdbx_strand_id
1 'polypeptide(L)'
;MFFYIFISLASIESDYDCIDILEDPTTKGNMYLEIPSSYSHNSDIFEHIMKINRDYGIKEYVKIIELASFYYDEIKKYTNESSHQFLLHFTTIICYIVYNNVGSESLKKYRPELLFNLISFGKFIEIYISDVEIGSLVKEALISCLIKIFRLKENVDFSENQDVRKAIERFIDPKNILNIMYNEEPRLICSEKNDINFHKLGNELSNATFEYFFVFFSVLKSDFFVKNFNIVLGSTVGSSVTDINVDESFQNSTKTAINILIEVINDFDHDKRLKILEYISKPIFKDVLKNQSELNTIFDFPRNRITSYSDPKVSRFPGVFIELFCQEADVNRINVLYDFLIEKTKQEYHKYISAIICLKAFCLKDGILEQNKAIRIIMEFIFLAKVLKIESEKTVNVKEIQRYRNAYIDAMKKAIGIQNMKYAINTDTGFLDESKVPRSSILLEIFVLVDLFSNDEFKKFLNTEINKKSEGNQNKRPGNSDQVKTDYLIYIFKHENTRPKKSLKRMFFF
;
A
#
# COMPACT_ATOMS: atom_id res chain seq x y z
N MET A 1 -6.65 -0.18 -9.77
CA MET A 1 -7.14 1.21 -9.93
C MET A 1 -8.62 1.18 -9.84
N PHE A 2 -9.11 0.99 -8.64
CA PHE A 2 -10.50 1.22 -8.39
C PHE A 2 -10.72 2.07 -7.12
N PHE A 3 -9.76 2.20 -6.19
CA PHE A 3 -9.54 3.38 -5.35
C PHE A 3 -9.26 4.52 -6.29
N TYR A 4 -8.52 4.27 -7.38
CA TYR A 4 -8.29 5.27 -8.41
C TYR A 4 -9.55 5.58 -9.22
N ILE A 5 -10.41 4.64 -9.65
CA ILE A 5 -11.65 5.03 -10.35
C ILE A 5 -12.63 5.72 -9.39
N PHE A 6 -12.93 5.13 -8.22
CA PHE A 6 -13.86 5.73 -7.25
C PHE A 6 -13.38 7.13 -6.81
N ILE A 7 -12.08 7.34 -6.58
CA ILE A 7 -11.51 8.67 -6.25
C ILE A 7 -11.44 9.59 -7.46
N SER A 8 -10.90 9.16 -8.62
CA SER A 8 -10.70 10.03 -9.79
C SER A 8 -12.02 10.54 -10.34
N LEU A 9 -13.06 9.72 -10.27
CA LEU A 9 -14.40 10.11 -10.69
C LEU A 9 -15.19 10.79 -9.55
N ALA A 10 -14.80 10.65 -8.28
CA ALA A 10 -15.34 11.46 -7.18
C ALA A 10 -14.71 12.86 -7.13
N SER A 11 -13.47 13.09 -7.56
CA SER A 11 -12.85 14.43 -7.48
C SER A 11 -13.28 15.43 -8.59
N ILE A 12 -14.42 15.16 -9.29
CA ILE A 12 -15.28 16.03 -10.16
C ILE A 12 -14.91 16.21 -11.66
N GLU A 13 -15.92 16.07 -12.56
CA GLU A 13 -16.07 16.55 -13.96
C GLU A 13 -14.86 16.54 -14.92
N SER A 14 -14.32 15.39 -15.36
CA SER A 14 -13.42 15.45 -16.54
C SER A 14 -13.33 14.17 -17.36
N ASP A 15 -13.51 14.34 -18.67
CA ASP A 15 -13.31 13.41 -19.78
C ASP A 15 -11.84 12.93 -19.89
N TYR A 16 -11.43 11.91 -19.13
CA TYR A 16 -10.09 11.32 -19.26
C TYR A 16 -10.11 9.79 -19.37
N ASP A 17 -9.46 9.29 -20.43
CA ASP A 17 -9.46 7.89 -20.89
C ASP A 17 -8.38 6.98 -20.27
N CYS A 18 -7.49 7.48 -19.41
CA CYS A 18 -6.34 6.69 -18.95
C CYS A 18 -6.55 6.13 -17.54
N ILE A 19 -6.68 4.81 -17.47
CA ILE A 19 -6.95 4.11 -16.23
C ILE A 19 -5.97 2.92 -16.07
N ASP A 20 -4.97 3.07 -15.18
CA ASP A 20 -3.96 2.06 -14.84
C ASP A 20 -4.22 1.35 -13.50
N ILE A 21 -4.70 0.09 -13.54
CA ILE A 21 -5.11 -0.72 -12.37
C ILE A 21 -4.13 -1.70 -11.79
N LEU A 22 -3.02 -1.91 -12.48
CA LEU A 22 -2.23 -3.08 -12.24
C LEU A 22 -1.27 -2.88 -11.07
N GLU A 23 -0.87 -1.64 -10.78
CA GLU A 23 0.12 -1.33 -9.76
C GLU A 23 -0.34 -0.18 -8.84
N ASP A 24 -0.16 -0.35 -7.53
CA ASP A 24 -0.35 0.73 -6.55
C ASP A 24 0.67 1.86 -6.82
N PRO A 25 0.23 3.13 -6.97
CA PRO A 25 1.16 4.25 -7.15
C PRO A 25 2.23 4.35 -6.05
N THR A 26 1.98 3.82 -4.85
CA THR A 26 2.95 3.85 -3.74
C THR A 26 3.93 2.68 -3.77
N THR A 27 3.75 1.65 -4.60
CA THR A 27 4.66 0.50 -4.70
C THR A 27 5.46 0.46 -6.01
N LYS A 28 5.27 1.48 -6.88
CA LYS A 28 5.91 1.63 -8.19
C LYS A 28 7.38 1.23 -8.19
N GLY A 29 7.74 0.28 -9.07
CA GLY A 29 9.12 -0.19 -9.21
C GLY A 29 9.58 -1.06 -8.04
N ASN A 30 8.65 -1.77 -7.40
CA ASN A 30 8.87 -2.61 -6.21
C ASN A 30 9.44 -1.83 -5.01
N MET A 31 9.01 -0.58 -4.82
CA MET A 31 9.42 0.28 -3.70
C MET A 31 8.38 0.23 -2.58
N TYR A 32 8.37 -0.86 -1.81
CA TYR A 32 7.44 -1.09 -0.71
C TYR A 32 8.14 -1.10 0.66
N LEU A 33 7.36 -0.92 1.72
CA LEU A 33 7.83 -1.08 3.09
C LEU A 33 7.92 -2.56 3.46
N GLU A 34 8.94 -2.91 4.23
CA GLU A 34 9.08 -4.24 4.81
C GLU A 34 9.15 -4.12 6.33
N ILE A 35 8.11 -4.61 7.00
CA ILE A 35 8.01 -4.54 8.45
C ILE A 35 8.07 -5.94 9.04
N PRO A 36 8.92 -6.19 10.06
CA PRO A 36 8.93 -7.48 10.75
C PRO A 36 7.53 -7.86 11.24
N SER A 37 7.04 -9.02 10.79
CA SER A 37 5.77 -9.56 11.28
C SER A 37 5.99 -10.22 12.64
N SER A 38 5.03 -10.07 13.55
CA SER A 38 4.97 -10.95 14.71
C SER A 38 4.47 -12.32 14.27
N TYR A 39 5.02 -13.38 14.86
CA TYR A 39 4.49 -14.73 14.67
C TYR A 39 3.07 -14.81 15.25
N SER A 40 2.11 -15.17 14.42
CA SER A 40 0.81 -15.67 14.85
C SER A 40 0.54 -17.01 14.17
N HIS A 41 -0.22 -17.88 14.80
CA HIS A 41 -0.56 -19.18 14.24
C HIS A 41 -2.06 -19.38 14.31
N ASN A 42 -2.66 -19.70 13.18
CA ASN A 42 -4.07 -19.99 13.04
C ASN A 42 -4.24 -21.37 12.39
N SER A 43 -4.88 -22.31 13.11
CA SER A 43 -5.11 -23.68 12.65
C SER A 43 -5.98 -23.74 11.40
N ASP A 44 -6.96 -22.84 11.27
CA ASP A 44 -7.88 -22.82 10.13
C ASP A 44 -7.13 -22.39 8.85
N ILE A 45 -6.16 -21.47 8.98
CA ILE A 45 -5.29 -21.07 7.86
C ILE A 45 -4.39 -22.24 7.43
N PHE A 46 -3.87 -23.00 8.39
CA PHE A 46 -3.10 -24.22 8.08
C PHE A 46 -3.96 -25.21 7.29
N GLU A 47 -5.19 -25.50 7.74
CA GLU A 47 -6.11 -26.39 7.03
C GLU A 47 -6.41 -25.90 5.61
N HIS A 48 -6.63 -24.59 5.44
CA HIS A 48 -6.94 -24.03 4.12
C HIS A 48 -5.74 -24.07 3.18
N ILE A 49 -4.53 -23.78 3.64
CA ILE A 49 -3.33 -23.91 2.80
C ILE A 49 -3.14 -25.37 2.35
N MET A 50 -3.38 -26.33 3.24
CA MET A 50 -3.34 -27.75 2.90
C MET A 50 -4.43 -28.16 1.91
N LYS A 51 -5.59 -27.48 1.91
CA LYS A 51 -6.63 -27.65 0.88
C LYS A 51 -6.22 -27.04 -0.47
N ILE A 52 -5.60 -25.86 -0.46
CA ILE A 52 -5.16 -25.15 -1.67
C ILE A 52 -4.10 -25.95 -2.44
N ASN A 53 -3.12 -26.57 -1.76
CA ASN A 53 -2.10 -27.39 -2.40
C ASN A 53 -1.60 -28.52 -1.48
N ARG A 54 -1.74 -29.78 -1.92
CA ARG A 54 -1.42 -30.99 -1.11
C ARG A 54 0.02 -31.48 -1.20
N ASP A 55 0.81 -31.02 -2.18
CA ASP A 55 2.01 -31.75 -2.64
C ASP A 55 3.37 -31.04 -2.40
N TYR A 56 3.52 -30.19 -1.37
CA TYR A 56 4.75 -29.41 -1.17
C TYR A 56 5.34 -29.42 0.26
N GLY A 57 6.65 -29.16 0.37
CA GLY A 57 7.45 -29.29 1.59
C GLY A 57 7.02 -28.38 2.76
N ILE A 58 6.88 -28.99 3.94
CA ILE A 58 6.24 -28.45 5.16
C ILE A 58 6.85 -27.14 5.70
N LYS A 59 8.17 -26.91 5.58
CA LYS A 59 8.85 -25.81 6.31
C LYS A 59 8.64 -24.40 5.72
N GLU A 60 8.51 -24.26 4.41
CA GLU A 60 8.28 -22.95 3.76
C GLU A 60 6.84 -22.47 4.02
N TYR A 61 5.87 -23.39 4.07
CA TYR A 61 4.48 -23.06 4.37
C TYR A 61 4.21 -22.61 5.79
N VAL A 62 4.93 -23.13 6.79
CA VAL A 62 4.74 -22.68 8.18
C VAL A 62 4.89 -21.16 8.27
N LYS A 63 5.87 -20.58 7.57
CA LYS A 63 6.05 -19.12 7.54
C LYS A 63 4.98 -18.39 6.75
N ILE A 64 4.51 -18.96 5.63
CA ILE A 64 3.39 -18.39 4.86
C ILE A 64 2.12 -18.40 5.72
N ILE A 65 1.87 -19.47 6.48
CA ILE A 65 0.76 -19.60 7.42
C ILE A 65 0.88 -18.54 8.52
N GLU A 66 2.07 -18.38 9.11
CA GLU A 66 2.30 -17.38 10.14
C GLU A 66 2.04 -15.97 9.62
N LEU A 67 2.51 -15.67 8.41
CA LEU A 67 2.33 -14.38 7.79
C LEU A 67 0.86 -14.12 7.38
N ALA A 68 0.18 -15.12 6.82
CA ALA A 68 -1.25 -15.04 6.50
C ALA A 68 -2.09 -14.86 7.77
N SER A 69 -1.72 -15.56 8.86
CA SER A 69 -2.33 -15.39 10.18
C SER A 69 -2.16 -13.96 10.67
N PHE A 70 -0.97 -13.38 10.52
CA PHE A 70 -0.71 -12.01 10.90
C PHE A 70 -1.57 -11.03 10.10
N TYR A 71 -1.60 -11.14 8.76
CA TYR A 71 -2.46 -10.29 7.93
C TYR A 71 -3.93 -10.38 8.35
N TYR A 72 -4.44 -11.60 8.53
CA TYR A 72 -5.81 -11.81 8.94
C TYR A 72 -6.13 -11.18 10.30
N ASP A 73 -5.25 -11.34 11.29
CA ASP A 73 -5.41 -10.73 12.61
C ASP A 73 -5.42 -9.20 12.56
N GLU A 74 -4.60 -8.59 11.71
CA GLU A 74 -4.63 -7.15 11.48
C GLU A 74 -5.91 -6.70 10.75
N ILE A 75 -6.36 -7.43 9.73
CA ILE A 75 -7.57 -7.11 8.96
C ILE A 75 -8.81 -7.09 9.87
N LYS A 76 -8.96 -8.08 10.75
CA LYS A 76 -10.09 -8.17 11.71
C LYS A 76 -10.28 -6.94 12.58
N LYS A 77 -9.22 -6.15 12.82
CA LYS A 77 -9.30 -4.92 13.62
C LYS A 77 -10.09 -3.80 12.92
N TYR A 78 -10.27 -3.92 11.61
CA TYR A 78 -10.94 -2.91 10.77
C TYR A 78 -12.27 -3.41 10.19
N THR A 79 -12.51 -4.72 10.18
CA THR A 79 -13.66 -5.36 9.52
C THR A 79 -14.64 -5.96 10.54
N ASN A 80 -15.91 -6.08 10.14
CA ASN A 80 -17.00 -6.63 10.93
C ASN A 80 -16.88 -8.16 11.05
N GLU A 81 -17.28 -8.73 12.19
CA GLU A 81 -17.19 -10.17 12.44
C GLU A 81 -17.87 -11.03 11.37
N SER A 82 -18.97 -10.53 10.77
CA SER A 82 -19.67 -11.23 9.70
C SER A 82 -18.82 -11.47 8.44
N SER A 83 -17.78 -10.66 8.19
CA SER A 83 -16.89 -10.81 7.03
C SER A 83 -15.66 -11.66 7.33
N HIS A 84 -15.39 -11.98 8.60
CA HIS A 84 -14.11 -12.56 9.04
C HIS A 84 -13.81 -13.92 8.40
N GLN A 85 -14.80 -14.82 8.32
CA GLN A 85 -14.58 -16.14 7.70
C GLN A 85 -14.19 -16.00 6.22
N PHE A 86 -14.95 -15.21 5.45
CA PHE A 86 -14.62 -14.91 4.06
C PHE A 86 -13.20 -14.31 3.92
N LEU A 87 -12.87 -13.34 4.77
CA LEU A 87 -11.56 -12.68 4.73
C LEU A 87 -10.42 -13.61 5.14
N LEU A 88 -10.64 -14.57 6.02
CA LEU A 88 -9.66 -15.61 6.35
C LEU A 88 -9.31 -16.40 5.09
N HIS A 89 -10.30 -16.89 4.34
CA HIS A 89 -10.07 -17.62 3.09
C HIS A 89 -9.37 -16.78 2.04
N PHE A 90 -9.90 -15.58 1.78
CA PHE A 90 -9.36 -14.72 0.74
C PHE A 90 -7.93 -14.29 1.05
N THR A 91 -7.66 -13.85 2.28
CA THR A 91 -6.31 -13.47 2.73
C THR A 91 -5.34 -14.64 2.63
N THR A 92 -5.79 -15.86 2.99
CA THR A 92 -4.97 -17.07 2.86
C THR A 92 -4.56 -17.32 1.41
N ILE A 93 -5.51 -17.22 0.46
CA ILE A 93 -5.24 -17.37 -0.97
C ILE A 93 -4.25 -16.31 -1.46
N ILE A 94 -4.46 -15.03 -1.11
CA ILE A 94 -3.58 -13.93 -1.53
C ILE A 94 -2.17 -14.13 -0.97
N CYS A 95 -2.04 -14.40 0.33
CA CYS A 95 -0.74 -14.62 0.96
C CYS A 95 -0.04 -15.86 0.38
N TYR A 96 -0.78 -16.94 0.11
CA TYR A 96 -0.23 -18.10 -0.57
C TYR A 96 0.40 -17.71 -1.91
N ILE A 97 -0.34 -17.04 -2.79
CA ILE A 97 0.15 -16.67 -4.13
C ILE A 97 1.32 -15.69 -4.06
N VAL A 98 1.21 -14.63 -3.25
CA VAL A 98 2.21 -13.56 -3.14
C VAL A 98 3.54 -14.08 -2.57
N TYR A 99 3.47 -14.98 -1.58
CA TYR A 99 4.65 -15.40 -0.82
C TYR A 99 5.16 -16.80 -1.18
N ASN A 100 4.51 -17.53 -2.10
CA ASN A 100 4.93 -18.90 -2.49
C ASN A 100 6.38 -18.97 -2.99
N ASN A 101 6.86 -17.88 -3.58
CA ASN A 101 8.08 -17.86 -4.38
C ASN A 101 9.09 -16.81 -3.93
N VAL A 102 8.94 -16.29 -2.71
CA VAL A 102 9.87 -15.30 -2.16
C VAL A 102 10.94 -15.95 -1.29
N GLY A 103 12.07 -15.26 -1.12
CA GLY A 103 13.15 -15.71 -0.25
C GLY A 103 12.72 -15.84 1.22
N SER A 104 13.39 -16.74 1.95
CA SER A 104 13.06 -17.07 3.34
C SER A 104 13.11 -15.90 4.35
N GLU A 105 13.80 -14.82 3.98
CA GLU A 105 13.91 -13.58 4.76
C GLU A 105 12.70 -12.66 4.53
N SER A 106 12.20 -12.59 3.29
CA SER A 106 10.97 -11.86 2.95
C SER A 106 9.74 -12.47 3.63
N LEU A 107 9.75 -13.76 3.94
CA LEU A 107 8.69 -14.44 4.69
C LEU A 107 8.57 -14.01 6.16
N LYS A 108 9.53 -13.26 6.70
CA LYS A 108 9.48 -12.71 8.07
C LYS A 108 8.92 -11.29 8.12
N LYS A 109 8.54 -10.73 6.98
CA LYS A 109 8.17 -9.34 6.86
C LYS A 109 6.86 -9.20 6.08
N TYR A 110 5.96 -8.40 6.61
CA TYR A 110 4.73 -8.03 5.91
C TYR A 110 4.92 -6.70 5.16
N ARG A 111 4.07 -6.50 4.16
CA ARG A 111 3.98 -5.29 3.34
C ARG A 111 2.74 -4.50 3.78
N PRO A 112 2.90 -3.35 4.46
CA PRO A 112 1.78 -2.50 4.87
C PRO A 112 0.86 -2.09 3.72
N GLU A 113 1.38 -1.89 2.51
CA GLU A 113 0.60 -1.52 1.33
C GLU A 113 -0.36 -2.65 0.92
N LEU A 114 0.11 -3.90 0.97
CA LEU A 114 -0.74 -5.08 0.77
C LEU A 114 -1.82 -5.17 1.86
N LEU A 115 -1.45 -4.93 3.13
CA LEU A 115 -2.40 -4.90 4.25
C LEU A 115 -3.47 -3.83 4.06
N PHE A 116 -3.09 -2.61 3.64
CA PHE A 116 -4.02 -1.51 3.36
C PHE A 116 -5.05 -1.90 2.29
N ASN A 117 -4.57 -2.48 1.18
CA ASN A 117 -5.44 -2.90 0.09
C ASN A 117 -6.33 -4.09 0.50
N LEU A 118 -5.85 -5.04 1.31
CA LEU A 118 -6.69 -6.13 1.84
C LEU A 118 -7.77 -5.63 2.81
N ILE A 119 -7.44 -4.69 3.71
CA ILE A 119 -8.42 -4.04 4.58
C ILE A 119 -9.48 -3.32 3.74
N SER A 120 -9.03 -2.54 2.75
CA SER A 120 -9.93 -1.79 1.87
C SER A 120 -10.87 -2.70 1.08
N PHE A 121 -10.38 -3.85 0.60
CA PHE A 121 -11.19 -4.88 -0.03
C PHE A 121 -12.24 -5.45 0.92
N GLY A 122 -11.87 -5.80 2.16
CA GLY A 122 -12.84 -6.29 3.14
C GLY A 122 -13.93 -5.28 3.49
N LYS A 123 -13.56 -4.00 3.66
CA LYS A 123 -14.53 -2.91 3.86
C LYS A 123 -15.43 -2.72 2.64
N PHE A 124 -14.90 -2.87 1.43
CA PHE A 124 -15.68 -2.79 0.20
C PHE A 124 -16.72 -3.92 0.11
N ILE A 125 -16.35 -5.15 0.47
CA ILE A 125 -17.29 -6.27 0.54
C ILE A 125 -18.38 -6.02 1.60
N GLU A 126 -18.05 -5.42 2.74
CA GLU A 126 -19.04 -5.09 3.77
C GLU A 126 -20.08 -4.06 3.30
N ILE A 127 -19.65 -2.98 2.62
CA ILE A 127 -20.61 -2.00 2.10
C ILE A 127 -21.42 -2.57 0.95
N TYR A 128 -20.81 -3.41 0.09
CA TYR A 128 -21.53 -4.16 -0.94
C TYR A 128 -22.68 -5.00 -0.36
N ILE A 129 -22.48 -5.62 0.81
CA ILE A 129 -23.50 -6.46 1.46
C ILE A 129 -24.55 -5.62 2.20
N SER A 130 -24.13 -4.53 2.85
CA SER A 130 -24.98 -3.78 3.77
C SER A 130 -25.77 -2.65 3.10
N ASP A 131 -25.28 -2.12 1.98
CA ASP A 131 -25.91 -1.01 1.28
C ASP A 131 -26.64 -1.48 0.02
N VAL A 132 -27.96 -1.28 -0.04
CA VAL A 132 -28.81 -1.81 -1.12
C VAL A 132 -28.44 -1.23 -2.49
N GLU A 133 -28.13 0.06 -2.55
CA GLU A 133 -27.87 0.78 -3.81
C GLU A 133 -26.50 0.40 -4.37
N ILE A 134 -25.45 0.45 -3.53
CA ILE A 134 -24.10 -0.01 -3.91
C ILE A 134 -24.13 -1.50 -4.21
N GLY A 135 -24.85 -2.28 -3.39
CA GLY A 135 -25.08 -3.70 -3.57
C GLY A 135 -25.62 -4.03 -4.96
N SER A 136 -26.64 -3.31 -5.42
CA SER A 136 -27.22 -3.52 -6.75
C SER A 136 -26.22 -3.27 -7.88
N LEU A 137 -25.44 -2.19 -7.81
CA LEU A 137 -24.47 -1.84 -8.86
C LEU A 137 -23.33 -2.87 -8.96
N VAL A 138 -22.74 -3.22 -7.82
CA VAL A 138 -21.66 -4.21 -7.76
C VAL A 138 -22.17 -5.59 -8.18
N LYS A 139 -23.42 -5.94 -7.83
CA LYS A 139 -24.06 -7.17 -8.28
C LYS A 139 -24.14 -7.24 -9.81
N GLU A 140 -24.61 -6.18 -10.47
CA GLU A 140 -24.67 -6.14 -11.94
C GLU A 140 -23.26 -6.24 -12.58
N ALA A 141 -22.23 -5.68 -11.94
CA ALA A 141 -20.85 -5.88 -12.38
C ALA A 141 -20.44 -7.36 -12.34
N LEU A 142 -20.73 -8.04 -11.24
CA LEU A 142 -20.43 -9.45 -11.08
C LEU A 142 -21.21 -10.31 -12.10
N ILE A 143 -22.50 -10.04 -12.32
CA ILE A 143 -23.28 -10.73 -13.37
C ILE A 143 -22.60 -10.58 -14.73
N SER A 144 -22.23 -9.35 -15.08
CA SER A 144 -21.59 -9.03 -16.35
C SER A 144 -20.24 -9.75 -16.50
N CYS A 145 -19.43 -9.78 -15.44
CA CYS A 145 -18.18 -10.55 -15.37
C CYS A 145 -18.42 -12.04 -15.63
N LEU A 146 -19.36 -12.63 -14.89
CA LEU A 146 -19.67 -14.06 -15.00
C LEU A 146 -20.13 -14.43 -16.42
N ILE A 147 -21.06 -13.67 -17.00
CA ILE A 147 -21.58 -13.94 -18.35
C ILE A 147 -20.48 -13.79 -19.41
N LYS A 148 -19.73 -12.67 -19.39
CA LYS A 148 -18.68 -12.41 -20.39
C LYS A 148 -17.54 -13.44 -20.27
N ILE A 149 -17.10 -13.79 -19.06
CA ILE A 149 -16.05 -14.81 -18.86
C ILE A 149 -16.55 -16.19 -19.25
N PHE A 150 -17.80 -16.55 -18.91
CA PHE A 150 -18.39 -17.82 -19.35
C PHE A 150 -18.39 -17.93 -20.88
N ARG A 151 -18.84 -16.88 -21.57
CA ARG A 151 -18.80 -16.80 -23.03
C ARG A 151 -17.39 -16.96 -23.59
N LEU A 152 -16.39 -16.35 -22.96
CA LEU A 152 -14.99 -16.48 -23.39
C LEU A 152 -14.47 -17.92 -23.25
N LYS A 153 -14.87 -18.66 -22.21
CA LYS A 153 -14.36 -20.01 -21.93
C LYS A 153 -15.10 -21.10 -22.68
N GLU A 154 -16.43 -21.01 -22.72
CA GLU A 154 -17.29 -22.07 -23.28
C GLU A 154 -17.81 -21.74 -24.68
N ASN A 155 -17.57 -20.52 -25.18
CA ASN A 155 -18.12 -20.03 -26.45
C ASN A 155 -19.65 -20.11 -26.54
N VAL A 156 -20.33 -19.94 -25.40
CA VAL A 156 -21.80 -19.92 -25.29
C VAL A 156 -22.25 -18.58 -24.72
N ASP A 157 -23.23 -17.94 -25.37
CA ASP A 157 -23.83 -16.71 -24.89
C ASP A 157 -25.17 -16.97 -24.18
N PHE A 158 -25.22 -16.61 -22.90
CA PHE A 158 -26.42 -16.72 -22.06
C PHE A 158 -26.95 -15.35 -21.64
N SER A 159 -26.51 -14.26 -22.27
CA SER A 159 -26.92 -12.90 -21.90
C SER A 159 -28.45 -12.70 -21.89
N GLU A 160 -29.16 -13.39 -22.78
CA GLU A 160 -30.63 -13.31 -22.90
C GLU A 160 -31.37 -14.41 -22.13
N ASN A 161 -30.66 -15.37 -21.53
CA ASN A 161 -31.29 -16.49 -20.83
C ASN A 161 -31.67 -16.09 -19.39
N GLN A 162 -32.96 -15.85 -19.17
CA GLN A 162 -33.49 -15.42 -17.87
C GLN A 162 -33.28 -16.43 -16.74
N ASP A 163 -33.31 -17.74 -17.03
CA ASP A 163 -33.14 -18.77 -16.02
C ASP A 163 -31.68 -18.86 -15.57
N VAL A 164 -30.74 -18.73 -16.52
CA VAL A 164 -29.31 -18.61 -16.21
C VAL A 164 -29.04 -17.34 -15.43
N ARG A 165 -29.63 -16.19 -15.83
CA ARG A 165 -29.49 -14.93 -15.08
C ARG A 165 -29.99 -15.08 -13.64
N LYS A 166 -31.17 -15.67 -13.42
CA LYS A 166 -31.69 -15.93 -12.06
C LYS A 166 -30.78 -16.86 -11.25
N ALA A 167 -30.18 -17.87 -11.87
CA ALA A 167 -29.23 -18.76 -11.21
C ALA A 167 -27.96 -18.02 -10.80
N ILE A 168 -27.40 -17.20 -11.70
CA ILE A 168 -26.26 -16.32 -11.43
C ILE A 168 -26.60 -15.37 -10.28
N GLU A 169 -27.75 -14.69 -10.32
CA GLU A 169 -28.18 -13.73 -9.30
C GLU A 169 -28.28 -14.35 -7.90
N ARG A 170 -28.68 -15.63 -7.80
CA ARG A 170 -28.68 -16.39 -6.53
C ARG A 170 -27.26 -16.76 -6.10
N PHE A 171 -26.42 -17.13 -7.06
CA PHE A 171 -25.02 -17.52 -6.84
C PHE A 171 -24.16 -16.36 -6.33
N ILE A 172 -24.37 -15.15 -6.84
CA ILE A 172 -23.64 -13.95 -6.41
C ILE A 172 -24.37 -13.14 -5.33
N ASP A 173 -25.46 -13.66 -4.77
CA ASP A 173 -26.25 -12.92 -3.78
C ASP A 173 -25.33 -12.41 -2.65
N PRO A 174 -25.36 -11.12 -2.29
CA PRO A 174 -24.47 -10.56 -1.28
C PRO A 174 -24.52 -11.32 0.06
N LYS A 175 -25.68 -11.84 0.46
CA LYS A 175 -25.83 -12.64 1.69
C LYS A 175 -25.16 -14.01 1.58
N ASN A 176 -25.04 -14.53 0.36
CA ASN A 176 -24.39 -15.80 0.10
C ASN A 176 -22.88 -15.65 -0.18
N ILE A 177 -22.42 -14.49 -0.66
CA ILE A 177 -21.00 -14.25 -0.99
C ILE A 177 -20.05 -14.55 0.18
N LEU A 178 -20.48 -14.28 1.42
CA LEU A 178 -19.71 -14.60 2.63
C LEU A 178 -19.59 -16.11 2.90
N ASN A 179 -20.66 -16.86 2.64
CA ASN A 179 -20.73 -18.30 2.90
C ASN A 179 -20.12 -19.13 1.77
N ILE A 180 -20.15 -18.60 0.55
CA ILE A 180 -19.87 -19.39 -0.64
C ILE A 180 -18.35 -19.63 -0.80
N MET A 181 -17.45 -18.71 -0.49
CA MET A 181 -16.00 -19.02 -0.58
C MET A 181 -15.55 -20.18 0.31
N TYR A 182 -16.22 -20.38 1.46
CA TYR A 182 -15.98 -21.53 2.33
C TYR A 182 -16.46 -22.83 1.69
N ASN A 183 -17.62 -22.80 1.02
CA ASN A 183 -18.23 -23.98 0.40
C ASN A 183 -17.62 -24.35 -0.97
N GLU A 184 -17.06 -23.38 -1.69
CA GLU A 184 -16.50 -23.57 -3.04
C GLU A 184 -15.10 -24.17 -3.07
N GLU A 185 -14.44 -24.31 -1.90
CA GLU A 185 -13.09 -24.86 -1.71
C GLU A 185 -12.16 -24.77 -2.94
N PRO A 186 -11.83 -23.56 -3.42
CA PRO A 186 -11.00 -23.40 -4.61
C PRO A 186 -9.60 -23.95 -4.35
N ARG A 187 -9.13 -24.84 -5.23
CA ARG A 187 -7.76 -25.36 -5.24
C ARG A 187 -6.99 -24.73 -6.37
N LEU A 188 -5.89 -24.05 -6.06
CA LEU A 188 -5.05 -23.44 -7.08
C LEU A 188 -4.09 -24.50 -7.62
N ILE A 189 -4.37 -24.99 -8.83
CA ILE A 189 -3.43 -25.86 -9.52
C ILE A 189 -2.35 -24.98 -10.15
N CYS A 190 -1.15 -25.07 -9.60
CA CYS A 190 0.05 -24.48 -10.16
C CYS A 190 0.73 -25.52 -11.04
N SER A 191 1.07 -25.17 -12.28
CA SER A 191 1.91 -26.05 -13.10
C SER A 191 3.38 -25.89 -12.67
N GLU A 192 3.78 -26.61 -11.62
CA GLU A 192 5.15 -26.67 -11.06
C GLU A 192 5.65 -25.40 -10.31
N LYS A 193 6.67 -25.58 -9.43
CA LYS A 193 7.27 -24.53 -8.55
C LYS A 193 7.81 -23.31 -9.32
N ASN A 194 7.95 -23.44 -10.65
CA ASN A 194 8.54 -22.45 -11.55
C ASN A 194 7.55 -21.92 -12.59
N ASP A 195 6.24 -22.05 -12.34
CA ASP A 195 5.21 -21.52 -13.24
C ASP A 195 5.34 -19.99 -13.40
N ILE A 196 5.81 -19.56 -14.56
CA ILE A 196 6.02 -18.14 -14.89
C ILE A 196 4.72 -17.34 -14.71
N ASN A 197 3.56 -17.92 -15.02
CA ASN A 197 2.27 -17.25 -14.88
C ASN A 197 1.89 -17.08 -13.41
N PHE A 198 2.15 -18.09 -12.58
CA PHE A 198 1.92 -18.01 -11.14
C PHE A 198 2.84 -16.97 -10.47
N HIS A 199 4.12 -16.95 -10.83
CA HIS A 199 5.08 -15.91 -10.37
C HIS A 199 4.63 -14.51 -10.78
N LYS A 200 4.17 -14.36 -12.02
CA LYS A 200 3.65 -13.08 -12.53
C LYS A 200 2.41 -12.64 -11.74
N LEU A 201 1.46 -13.54 -11.49
CA LEU A 201 0.28 -13.24 -10.68
C LEU A 201 0.68 -12.86 -9.24
N GLY A 202 1.65 -13.56 -8.64
CA GLY A 202 2.20 -13.21 -7.33
C GLY A 202 2.74 -11.78 -7.29
N ASN A 203 3.54 -11.39 -8.29
CA ASN A 203 4.05 -10.02 -8.39
C ASN A 203 2.92 -8.99 -8.53
N GLU A 204 1.95 -9.24 -9.42
CA GLU A 204 0.78 -8.37 -9.61
C GLU A 204 -0.02 -8.22 -8.31
N LEU A 205 -0.40 -9.31 -7.66
CA LEU A 205 -1.16 -9.30 -6.40
C LEU A 205 -0.38 -8.66 -5.25
N SER A 206 0.95 -8.75 -5.26
CA SER A 206 1.79 -8.19 -4.19
C SER A 206 1.83 -6.66 -4.18
N ASN A 207 1.55 -6.04 -5.33
CA ASN A 207 1.49 -4.60 -5.54
C ASN A 207 0.06 -4.17 -5.93
N ALA A 208 -0.92 -5.05 -5.75
CA ALA A 208 -2.26 -4.85 -6.24
C ALA A 208 -3.02 -3.84 -5.40
N THR A 209 -3.79 -3.06 -6.13
CA THR A 209 -4.85 -2.22 -5.59
C THR A 209 -6.02 -3.06 -5.04
N PHE A 210 -6.78 -2.58 -4.05
CA PHE A 210 -7.86 -3.37 -3.39
C PHE A 210 -8.94 -3.89 -4.31
N GLU A 211 -8.95 -3.41 -5.54
CA GLU A 211 -10.01 -3.64 -6.47
C GLU A 211 -9.51 -4.34 -7.72
N TYR A 212 -8.19 -4.36 -7.94
CA TYR A 212 -7.59 -5.54 -8.56
C TYR A 212 -7.87 -6.80 -7.71
N PHE A 213 -7.94 -6.72 -6.37
CA PHE A 213 -8.44 -7.84 -5.57
C PHE A 213 -9.91 -8.16 -5.85
N PHE A 214 -10.75 -7.16 -6.10
CA PHE A 214 -12.13 -7.39 -6.51
C PHE A 214 -12.24 -7.99 -7.93
N VAL A 215 -11.40 -7.58 -8.88
CA VAL A 215 -11.26 -8.24 -10.19
C VAL A 215 -10.86 -9.70 -10.00
N PHE A 216 -9.79 -9.94 -9.24
CA PHE A 216 -9.29 -11.29 -8.96
C PHE A 216 -10.38 -12.16 -8.32
N PHE A 217 -11.10 -11.64 -7.34
CA PHE A 217 -12.27 -12.28 -6.75
C PHE A 217 -13.36 -12.61 -7.79
N SER A 218 -13.67 -11.67 -8.69
CA SER A 218 -14.67 -11.85 -9.74
C SER A 218 -14.27 -12.94 -10.74
N VAL A 219 -12.98 -13.02 -11.10
CA VAL A 219 -12.44 -14.07 -11.97
C VAL A 219 -12.51 -15.42 -11.28
N LEU A 220 -12.08 -15.52 -10.01
CA LEU A 220 -12.19 -16.77 -9.23
C LEU A 220 -13.65 -17.27 -9.19
N LYS A 221 -14.60 -16.37 -8.96
CA LYS A 221 -16.03 -16.68 -8.96
C LYS A 221 -16.53 -17.14 -10.32
N SER A 222 -16.07 -16.49 -11.39
CA SER A 222 -16.45 -16.85 -12.76
C SER A 222 -15.89 -18.22 -13.15
N ASP A 223 -14.65 -18.51 -12.78
CA ASP A 223 -14.02 -19.81 -13.01
C ASP A 223 -14.73 -20.94 -12.26
N PHE A 224 -15.10 -20.67 -11.01
CA PHE A 224 -15.93 -21.60 -10.24
C PHE A 224 -17.28 -21.84 -10.92
N PHE A 225 -17.96 -20.77 -11.32
CA PHE A 225 -19.27 -20.84 -11.97
C PHE A 225 -19.22 -21.65 -13.28
N VAL A 226 -18.21 -21.41 -14.13
CA VAL A 226 -18.01 -22.15 -15.38
C VAL A 226 -17.88 -23.65 -15.11
N LYS A 227 -17.03 -24.03 -14.15
CA LYS A 227 -16.75 -25.45 -13.84
C LYS A 227 -17.91 -26.16 -13.15
N ASN A 228 -18.76 -25.42 -12.44
CA ASN A 228 -19.87 -25.96 -11.67
C ASN A 228 -21.25 -25.55 -12.22
N PHE A 229 -21.31 -25.10 -13.48
CA PHE A 229 -22.51 -24.51 -14.08
C PHE A 229 -23.78 -25.35 -13.88
N ASN A 230 -23.69 -26.66 -14.17
CA ASN A 230 -24.82 -27.59 -14.02
C ASN A 230 -25.29 -27.72 -12.56
N ILE A 231 -24.37 -27.65 -11.60
CA ILE A 231 -24.66 -27.69 -10.16
C ILE A 231 -25.34 -26.39 -9.73
N VAL A 232 -24.83 -25.24 -10.20
CA VAL A 232 -25.40 -23.92 -9.92
C VAL A 232 -26.83 -23.79 -10.47
N LEU A 233 -27.10 -24.33 -11.66
CA LEU A 233 -28.46 -24.38 -12.23
C LEU A 233 -29.41 -25.28 -11.45
N GLY A 234 -28.91 -26.39 -10.88
CA GLY A 234 -29.70 -27.36 -10.11
C GLY A 234 -30.09 -26.91 -8.70
N SER A 235 -29.73 -25.69 -8.28
CA SER A 235 -30.00 -25.11 -6.95
C SER A 235 -29.45 -25.90 -5.76
N THR A 236 -28.48 -26.78 -5.99
CA THR A 236 -27.76 -27.52 -4.95
C THR A 236 -26.37 -26.89 -4.80
N VAL A 237 -26.23 -25.87 -3.96
CA VAL A 237 -24.90 -25.38 -3.55
C VAL A 237 -24.34 -26.34 -2.50
N GLY A 238 -23.96 -27.54 -2.95
CA GLY A 238 -23.12 -28.44 -2.15
C GLY A 238 -21.68 -27.94 -2.12
N SER A 239 -20.89 -28.39 -1.15
CA SER A 239 -19.46 -28.13 -1.15
C SER A 239 -18.82 -28.82 -2.37
N SER A 240 -18.20 -28.06 -3.27
CA SER A 240 -17.55 -28.62 -4.47
C SER A 240 -16.14 -28.10 -4.59
N VAL A 241 -15.18 -29.00 -4.51
CA VAL A 241 -13.78 -28.65 -4.68
C VAL A 241 -13.52 -28.32 -6.15
N THR A 242 -13.06 -27.11 -6.43
CA THR A 242 -12.84 -26.64 -7.80
C THR A 242 -11.40 -26.28 -8.04
N ASP A 243 -10.78 -27.00 -8.95
CA ASP A 243 -9.42 -26.71 -9.37
C ASP A 243 -9.42 -25.45 -10.24
N ILE A 244 -8.53 -24.49 -10.00
CA ILE A 244 -8.40 -23.23 -10.75
C ILE A 244 -6.96 -23.18 -11.29
N ASN A 245 -6.84 -23.09 -12.61
CA ASN A 245 -5.55 -23.02 -13.30
C ASN A 245 -5.20 -21.56 -13.52
N VAL A 246 -4.01 -21.14 -13.08
CA VAL A 246 -3.49 -19.79 -13.31
C VAL A 246 -2.69 -19.76 -14.61
N ASP A 247 -3.39 -19.84 -15.74
CA ASP A 247 -2.81 -19.88 -17.08
C ASP A 247 -3.13 -18.62 -17.91
N GLU A 248 -2.83 -18.64 -19.21
CA GLU A 248 -3.15 -17.53 -20.12
C GLU A 248 -4.67 -17.25 -20.20
N SER A 249 -5.52 -18.28 -20.06
CA SER A 249 -6.98 -18.12 -20.05
C SER A 249 -7.44 -17.37 -18.80
N PHE A 250 -6.84 -17.65 -17.64
CA PHE A 250 -7.05 -16.86 -16.42
C PHE A 250 -6.69 -15.39 -16.63
N GLN A 251 -5.54 -15.13 -17.25
CA GLN A 251 -5.09 -13.75 -17.55
C GLN A 251 -6.02 -13.01 -18.52
N ASN A 252 -6.56 -13.68 -19.52
CA ASN A 252 -7.55 -13.10 -20.44
C ASN A 252 -8.89 -12.83 -19.74
N SER A 253 -9.27 -13.69 -18.80
CA SER A 253 -10.45 -13.49 -17.94
C SER A 253 -10.26 -12.26 -17.04
N THR A 254 -9.07 -12.09 -16.46
CA THR A 254 -8.68 -10.89 -15.70
C THR A 254 -8.83 -9.62 -16.53
N LYS A 255 -8.21 -9.55 -17.72
CA LYS A 255 -8.35 -8.39 -18.62
C LYS A 255 -9.81 -8.06 -18.95
N THR A 256 -10.64 -9.09 -19.11
CA THR A 256 -12.07 -8.91 -19.39
C THR A 256 -12.81 -8.33 -18.18
N ALA A 257 -12.59 -8.90 -16.99
CA ALA A 257 -13.19 -8.40 -15.75
C ALA A 257 -12.79 -6.96 -15.43
N ILE A 258 -11.57 -6.58 -15.78
CA ILE A 258 -11.08 -5.20 -15.67
C ILE A 258 -11.94 -4.23 -16.48
N ASN A 259 -12.14 -4.54 -17.77
CA ASN A 259 -12.90 -3.67 -18.66
C ASN A 259 -14.35 -3.53 -18.21
N ILE A 260 -14.96 -4.62 -17.74
CA ILE A 260 -16.34 -4.61 -17.21
C ILE A 260 -16.42 -3.75 -15.95
N LEU A 261 -15.45 -3.87 -15.07
CA LEU A 261 -15.47 -3.11 -13.83
C LEU A 261 -15.22 -1.62 -14.07
N ILE A 262 -14.45 -1.26 -15.10
CA ILE A 262 -14.34 0.13 -15.60
C ILE A 262 -15.72 0.62 -16.09
N GLU A 263 -16.41 -0.16 -16.93
CA GLU A 263 -17.75 0.18 -17.45
C GLU A 263 -18.72 0.46 -16.31
N VAL A 264 -18.78 -0.43 -15.30
CA VAL A 264 -19.77 -0.31 -14.21
C VAL A 264 -19.46 0.82 -13.25
N ILE A 265 -18.18 1.16 -13.02
CA ILE A 265 -17.87 2.26 -12.10
C ILE A 265 -18.20 3.64 -12.69
N ASN A 266 -18.27 3.74 -14.01
CA ASN A 266 -18.77 4.95 -14.67
C ASN A 266 -20.23 5.25 -14.27
N ASP A 267 -21.03 4.24 -13.89
CA ASP A 267 -22.42 4.40 -13.46
C ASP A 267 -22.59 4.84 -11.99
N PHE A 268 -21.52 4.85 -11.19
CA PHE A 268 -21.59 5.40 -9.83
C PHE A 268 -21.56 6.92 -9.91
N ASP A 269 -22.48 7.63 -9.28
CA ASP A 269 -22.35 9.09 -9.16
C ASP A 269 -21.31 9.49 -8.09
N HIS A 270 -21.05 10.80 -8.00
CA HIS A 270 -20.13 11.38 -7.02
C HIS A 270 -20.46 10.98 -5.57
N ASP A 271 -21.73 11.03 -5.18
CA ASP A 271 -22.18 10.78 -3.82
C ASP A 271 -21.97 9.31 -3.41
N LYS A 272 -22.30 8.37 -4.31
CA LYS A 272 -22.05 6.94 -4.11
C LYS A 272 -20.57 6.65 -3.93
N ARG A 273 -19.72 7.29 -4.74
CA ARG A 273 -18.26 7.13 -4.65
C ARG A 273 -17.76 7.64 -3.30
N LEU A 274 -18.14 8.85 -2.89
CA LEU A 274 -17.77 9.40 -1.57
C LEU A 274 -18.22 8.51 -0.42
N LYS A 275 -19.42 7.96 -0.49
CA LYS A 275 -19.96 7.05 0.52
C LYS A 275 -19.11 5.79 0.69
N ILE A 276 -18.66 5.18 -0.41
CA ILE A 276 -17.73 4.04 -0.38
C ILE A 276 -16.40 4.45 0.26
N LEU A 277 -15.84 5.59 -0.16
CA LEU A 277 -14.58 6.10 0.35
C LEU A 277 -14.64 6.37 1.85
N GLU A 278 -15.72 7.01 2.33
CA GLU A 278 -15.94 7.27 3.76
C GLU A 278 -16.02 5.95 4.54
N TYR A 279 -16.79 4.98 4.05
CA TYR A 279 -16.97 3.70 4.73
C TYR A 279 -15.66 2.92 4.90
N ILE A 280 -14.82 2.91 3.86
CA ILE A 280 -13.52 2.26 3.89
C ILE A 280 -12.55 2.99 4.83
N SER A 281 -12.48 4.31 4.71
CA SER A 281 -11.44 5.13 5.35
C SER A 281 -11.66 5.45 6.82
N LYS A 282 -12.92 5.63 7.23
CA LYS A 282 -13.29 6.03 8.59
C LYS A 282 -12.68 5.18 9.70
N PRO A 283 -12.73 3.83 9.68
CA PRO A 283 -12.10 3.01 10.72
C PRO A 283 -10.57 3.12 10.72
N ILE A 284 -9.97 3.45 9.58
CA ILE A 284 -8.52 3.57 9.42
C ILE A 284 -8.04 4.89 10.03
N PHE A 285 -8.72 5.99 9.71
CA PHE A 285 -8.26 7.35 9.96
C PHE A 285 -8.67 7.91 11.32
N LYS A 286 -9.65 7.30 11.99
CA LYS A 286 -10.20 7.79 13.25
C LYS A 286 -9.16 8.09 14.34
N ASP A 287 -8.07 7.33 14.36
CA ASP A 287 -7.02 7.46 15.38
C ASP A 287 -5.94 8.48 14.99
N VAL A 288 -5.86 8.84 13.70
CA VAL A 288 -4.78 9.64 13.11
C VAL A 288 -5.19 11.10 12.89
N LEU A 289 -6.43 11.34 12.46
CA LEU A 289 -6.96 12.67 12.18
C LEU A 289 -7.23 13.45 13.47
N LYS A 290 -7.12 14.79 13.41
CA LYS A 290 -7.41 15.67 14.54
C LYS A 290 -8.88 15.59 14.97
N ASN A 291 -9.79 15.52 14.01
CA ASN A 291 -11.23 15.35 14.20
C ASN A 291 -11.79 14.54 13.03
N GLN A 292 -12.98 13.94 13.21
CA GLN A 292 -13.62 13.14 12.16
C GLN A 292 -14.09 13.98 10.97
N SER A 293 -14.45 15.24 11.19
CA SER A 293 -14.85 16.17 10.12
C SER A 293 -13.72 16.47 9.12
N GLU A 294 -12.45 16.28 9.49
CA GLU A 294 -11.34 16.41 8.53
C GLU A 294 -11.42 15.37 7.40
N LEU A 295 -12.13 14.25 7.59
CA LEU A 295 -12.25 13.20 6.58
C LEU A 295 -12.84 13.73 5.27
N ASN A 296 -13.89 14.54 5.34
CA ASN A 296 -14.51 15.13 4.16
C ASN A 296 -13.53 16.08 3.44
N THR A 297 -12.73 16.82 4.21
CA THR A 297 -11.72 17.72 3.63
C THR A 297 -10.57 16.98 2.91
N ILE A 298 -10.37 15.69 3.20
CA ILE A 298 -9.43 14.82 2.46
C ILE A 298 -10.00 14.48 1.08
N PHE A 299 -11.30 14.23 1.00
CA PHE A 299 -11.96 13.96 -0.29
C PHE A 299 -12.08 15.22 -1.14
N ASP A 300 -12.20 16.39 -0.50
CA ASP A 300 -12.23 17.71 -1.14
C ASP A 300 -10.83 18.29 -1.41
N PHE A 301 -9.76 17.47 -1.39
CA PHE A 301 -8.39 17.96 -1.57
C PHE A 301 -8.28 18.81 -2.86
N PRO A 302 -8.08 20.15 -2.77
CA PRO A 302 -8.35 21.02 -3.91
C PRO A 302 -7.32 20.86 -5.02
N ARG A 303 -7.76 20.67 -6.26
CA ARG A 303 -6.89 20.60 -7.46
C ARG A 303 -5.90 21.77 -7.55
N ASN A 304 -6.36 22.97 -7.17
CA ASN A 304 -5.56 24.21 -7.24
C ASN A 304 -4.53 24.35 -6.11
N ARG A 305 -4.60 23.50 -5.08
CA ARG A 305 -3.67 23.55 -3.95
C ARG A 305 -2.30 23.02 -4.36
N ILE A 306 -2.26 21.99 -5.20
CA ILE A 306 -1.02 21.32 -5.67
C ILE A 306 -0.16 22.26 -6.52
N THR A 307 -0.78 23.23 -7.21
CA THR A 307 -0.10 24.27 -7.99
C THR A 307 0.25 25.52 -7.17
N SER A 308 -0.20 25.61 -5.92
CA SER A 308 0.07 26.77 -5.07
C SER A 308 1.45 26.65 -4.42
N TYR A 309 2.25 27.70 -4.49
CA TYR A 309 3.52 27.76 -3.79
C TYR A 309 3.23 27.93 -2.29
N SER A 310 3.58 26.93 -1.47
CA SER A 310 3.66 27.12 -0.02
C SER A 310 5.11 27.30 0.37
N ASP A 311 5.44 28.45 0.98
CA ASP A 311 6.61 28.47 1.85
C ASP A 311 6.33 27.47 2.98
N PRO A 312 7.23 26.52 3.27
CA PRO A 312 7.03 25.53 4.32
C PRO A 312 6.81 26.26 5.64
N LYS A 313 5.56 26.31 6.09
CA LYS A 313 5.20 26.92 7.38
C LYS A 313 5.70 26.07 8.55
N VAL A 314 6.09 24.83 8.30
CA VAL A 314 6.43 23.84 9.33
C VAL A 314 7.89 23.40 9.22
N SER A 315 8.60 23.46 10.36
CA SER A 315 10.05 23.27 10.48
C SER A 315 10.58 21.86 10.16
N ARG A 316 9.70 20.90 9.82
CA ARG A 316 10.02 19.46 9.71
C ARG A 316 9.86 18.85 8.33
N PHE A 317 9.64 19.69 7.30
CA PHE A 317 9.61 19.19 5.92
C PHE A 317 10.99 18.61 5.52
N PRO A 318 11.06 17.35 5.07
CA PRO A 318 12.33 16.67 4.82
C PRO A 318 12.93 16.97 3.43
N GLY A 319 12.92 18.24 3.01
CA GLY A 319 13.31 18.66 1.66
C GLY A 319 14.69 18.14 1.21
N VAL A 320 15.67 18.10 2.12
CA VAL A 320 17.03 17.61 1.82
C VAL A 320 17.07 16.17 1.30
N PHE A 321 16.17 15.33 1.81
CA PHE A 321 16.03 13.96 1.37
C PHE A 321 15.23 13.91 0.06
N ILE A 322 14.11 14.61 -0.04
CA ILE A 322 13.24 14.59 -1.23
C ILE A 322 13.97 15.14 -2.48
N GLU A 323 14.80 16.16 -2.33
CA GLU A 323 15.65 16.70 -3.38
C GLU A 323 16.70 15.69 -3.91
N LEU A 324 16.88 14.52 -3.29
CA LEU A 324 17.68 13.42 -3.88
C LEU A 324 16.95 12.74 -5.04
N PHE A 325 15.61 12.77 -5.03
CA PHE A 325 14.77 11.97 -5.93
C PHE A 325 14.00 12.82 -6.94
N CYS A 326 13.67 14.06 -6.56
CA CYS A 326 12.69 14.89 -7.24
C CYS A 326 13.31 16.21 -7.73
N GLN A 327 12.79 16.73 -8.84
CA GLN A 327 13.09 18.09 -9.31
C GLN A 327 12.35 19.13 -8.44
N GLU A 328 12.77 20.40 -8.51
CA GLU A 328 12.23 21.48 -7.66
C GLU A 328 10.70 21.62 -7.75
N ALA A 329 10.12 21.48 -8.94
CA ALA A 329 8.66 21.53 -9.13
C ALA A 329 7.94 20.42 -8.35
N ASP A 330 8.47 19.19 -8.38
CA ASP A 330 7.93 18.05 -7.64
C ASP A 330 8.15 18.20 -6.12
N VAL A 331 9.31 18.73 -5.69
CA VAL A 331 9.58 19.03 -4.28
C VAL A 331 8.53 20.00 -3.72
N ASN A 332 8.19 21.05 -4.47
CA ASN A 332 7.16 22.01 -4.06
C ASN A 332 5.78 21.36 -3.94
N ARG A 333 5.39 20.51 -4.90
CA ARG A 333 4.14 19.75 -4.84
C ARG A 333 4.09 18.80 -3.64
N ILE A 334 5.21 18.13 -3.34
CA ILE A 334 5.35 17.25 -2.17
C ILE A 334 5.30 18.06 -0.86
N ASN A 335 5.83 19.28 -0.83
CA ASN A 335 5.72 20.17 0.32
C ASN A 335 4.26 20.56 0.59
N VAL A 336 3.48 20.88 -0.44
CA VAL A 336 2.04 21.14 -0.30
C VAL A 336 1.30 19.92 0.25
N LEU A 337 1.62 18.72 -0.24
CA LEU A 337 1.05 17.48 0.29
C LEU A 337 1.42 17.28 1.77
N TYR A 338 2.66 17.53 2.14
CA TYR A 338 3.13 17.45 3.52
C TYR A 338 2.37 18.43 4.43
N ASP A 339 2.31 19.71 4.03
CA ASP A 339 1.59 20.77 4.75
C ASP A 339 0.11 20.41 4.94
N PHE A 340 -0.51 19.81 3.93
CA PHE A 340 -1.87 19.30 4.04
C PHE A 340 -1.98 18.18 5.08
N LEU A 341 -1.14 17.14 4.97
CA LEU A 341 -1.20 15.98 5.87
C LEU A 341 -1.00 16.37 7.34
N ILE A 342 -0.05 17.25 7.66
CA ILE A 342 0.19 17.71 9.04
C ILE A 342 -0.90 18.65 9.55
N GLU A 343 -1.56 19.41 8.66
CA GLU A 343 -2.74 20.21 9.01
C GLU A 343 -3.88 19.29 9.50
N LYS A 344 -4.08 18.15 8.84
CA LYS A 344 -5.21 17.23 9.10
C LYS A 344 -4.96 16.21 10.21
N THR A 345 -3.70 15.88 10.50
CA THR A 345 -3.33 14.78 11.42
C THR A 345 -2.85 15.27 12.79
N LYS A 346 -3.01 14.44 13.82
CA LYS A 346 -2.53 14.75 15.17
C LYS A 346 -1.00 14.87 15.19
N GLN A 347 -0.49 15.75 16.06
CA GLN A 347 0.94 16.10 16.14
C GLN A 347 1.87 14.88 16.33
N GLU A 348 1.42 13.88 17.09
CA GLU A 348 2.17 12.64 17.33
C GLU A 348 2.47 11.82 16.06
N TYR A 349 1.72 12.05 14.97
CA TYR A 349 1.96 11.38 13.67
C TYR A 349 2.88 12.16 12.74
N HIS A 350 3.15 13.45 13.00
CA HIS A 350 3.85 14.33 12.05
C HIS A 350 5.24 13.83 11.66
N LYS A 351 6.02 13.29 12.61
CA LYS A 351 7.34 12.71 12.30
C LYS A 351 7.26 11.47 11.41
N TYR A 352 6.22 10.66 11.57
CA TYR A 352 6.00 9.45 10.78
C TYR A 352 5.49 9.81 9.39
N ILE A 353 4.69 10.86 9.24
CA ILE A 353 4.30 11.43 7.94
C ILE A 353 5.54 11.90 7.17
N SER A 354 6.44 12.66 7.81
CA SER A 354 7.71 13.05 7.18
C SER A 354 8.50 11.83 6.69
N ALA A 355 8.57 10.77 7.50
CA ALA A 355 9.28 9.54 7.15
C ALA A 355 8.61 8.79 5.99
N ILE A 356 7.28 8.66 5.97
CA ILE A 356 6.55 8.01 4.88
C ILE A 356 6.75 8.75 3.56
N ILE A 357 6.68 10.08 3.55
CA ILE A 357 6.96 10.86 2.33
C ILE A 357 8.37 10.57 1.80
N CYS A 358 9.35 10.39 2.69
CA CYS A 358 10.72 10.03 2.29
C CYS A 358 10.82 8.59 1.77
N LEU A 359 10.26 7.63 2.49
CA LEU A 359 10.22 6.22 2.11
C LEU A 359 9.46 5.99 0.79
N LYS A 360 8.60 6.94 0.41
CA LYS A 360 7.82 6.93 -0.82
C LYS A 360 8.25 7.99 -1.83
N ALA A 361 9.35 8.70 -1.61
CA ALA A 361 9.78 9.82 -2.46
C ALA A 361 9.96 9.40 -3.93
N PHE A 362 10.50 8.21 -4.18
CA PHE A 362 10.62 7.66 -5.54
C PHE A 362 9.27 7.50 -6.23
N CYS A 363 8.24 7.15 -5.47
CA CYS A 363 6.88 6.95 -5.97
C CYS A 363 6.13 8.27 -6.18
N LEU A 364 6.71 9.42 -5.81
CA LEU A 364 6.05 10.73 -5.91
C LEU A 364 6.55 11.59 -7.09
N LYS A 365 7.51 11.09 -7.88
CA LYS A 365 8.05 11.77 -9.06
C LYS A 365 7.07 11.77 -10.26
N ASP A 366 7.42 12.49 -11.32
CA ASP A 366 6.76 12.43 -12.63
C ASP A 366 5.26 12.82 -12.60
N GLY A 367 4.89 13.84 -11.84
CA GLY A 367 3.51 14.35 -11.83
C GLY A 367 2.48 13.42 -11.19
N ILE A 368 2.90 12.45 -10.37
CA ILE A 368 1.99 11.54 -9.66
C ILE A 368 0.99 12.29 -8.75
N LEU A 369 1.30 13.53 -8.35
CA LEU A 369 0.37 14.39 -7.62
C LEU A 369 -0.67 15.09 -8.53
N GLU A 370 -0.69 14.84 -9.84
CA GLU A 370 -1.70 15.42 -10.74
C GLU A 370 -3.05 14.70 -10.59
N GLN A 371 -3.94 15.40 -9.85
CA GLN A 371 -5.41 15.35 -9.72
C GLN A 371 -6.10 14.03 -9.33
N ASN A 372 -5.64 12.86 -9.80
CA ASN A 372 -6.38 11.60 -9.69
C ASN A 372 -5.76 10.59 -8.70
N LYS A 373 -4.43 10.66 -8.48
CA LYS A 373 -3.71 9.76 -7.54
C LYS A 373 -3.54 10.38 -6.15
N ALA A 374 -3.72 11.69 -6.01
CA ALA A 374 -3.38 12.42 -4.78
C ALA A 374 -4.18 11.96 -3.56
N ILE A 375 -5.50 11.78 -3.66
CA ILE A 375 -6.32 11.35 -2.52
C ILE A 375 -5.96 9.92 -2.10
N ARG A 376 -5.69 9.01 -3.04
CA ARG A 376 -5.19 7.65 -2.72
C ARG A 376 -3.88 7.71 -1.95
N ILE A 377 -2.93 8.50 -2.45
CA ILE A 377 -1.63 8.72 -1.80
C ILE A 377 -1.81 9.29 -0.40
N ILE A 378 -2.70 10.27 -0.23
CA ILE A 378 -3.05 10.85 1.08
C ILE A 378 -3.57 9.76 2.02
N MET A 379 -4.56 8.99 1.56
CA MET A 379 -5.22 7.96 2.33
C MET A 379 -4.24 6.87 2.79
N GLU A 380 -3.42 6.40 1.87
CA GLU A 380 -2.42 5.41 2.15
C GLU A 380 -1.31 5.98 3.04
N PHE A 381 -0.85 7.22 2.83
CA PHE A 381 0.17 7.84 3.68
C PHE A 381 -0.31 8.00 5.12
N ILE A 382 -1.59 8.32 5.34
CA ILE A 382 -2.20 8.35 6.67
C ILE A 382 -2.16 6.96 7.32
N PHE A 383 -2.52 5.91 6.57
CA PHE A 383 -2.44 4.53 7.04
C PHE A 383 -0.99 4.11 7.36
N LEU A 384 -0.07 4.32 6.42
CA LEU A 384 1.33 3.97 6.59
C LEU A 384 1.98 4.73 7.75
N ALA A 385 1.60 5.99 7.99
CA ALA A 385 2.07 6.74 9.15
C ALA A 385 1.57 6.13 10.47
N LYS A 386 0.32 5.62 10.50
CA LYS A 386 -0.22 4.88 11.65
C LYS A 386 0.55 3.59 11.89
N VAL A 387 0.78 2.81 10.84
CA VAL A 387 1.56 1.57 10.91
C VAL A 387 2.98 1.86 11.41
N LEU A 388 3.67 2.81 10.78
CA LEU A 388 5.04 3.18 11.13
C LEU A 388 5.15 3.65 12.58
N LYS A 389 4.16 4.38 13.09
CA LYS A 389 4.08 4.76 14.52
C LYS A 389 4.04 3.53 15.42
N ILE A 390 3.05 2.66 15.21
CA ILE A 390 2.84 1.46 16.02
C ILE A 390 4.10 0.58 16.02
N GLU A 391 4.68 0.38 14.84
CA GLU A 391 5.84 -0.50 14.65
C GLU A 391 7.11 0.10 15.24
N SER A 392 7.35 1.40 15.07
CA SER A 392 8.52 2.07 15.65
C SER A 392 8.50 2.08 17.18
N GLU A 393 7.31 2.01 17.78
CA GLU A 393 7.11 2.04 19.24
C GLU A 393 7.18 0.65 19.88
N LYS A 394 7.28 -0.44 19.10
CA LYS A 394 7.52 -1.79 19.64
C LYS A 394 8.91 -1.89 20.26
N THR A 395 9.02 -2.51 21.43
CA THR A 395 10.27 -2.61 22.22
C THR A 395 11.49 -3.10 21.42
N VAL A 396 11.30 -4.06 20.52
CA VAL A 396 12.39 -4.57 19.66
C VAL A 396 12.87 -3.48 18.71
N ASN A 397 11.95 -2.79 18.04
CA ASN A 397 12.27 -1.75 17.07
C ASN A 397 12.83 -0.49 17.75
N VAL A 398 12.38 -0.13 18.95
CA VAL A 398 12.96 0.97 19.73
C VAL A 398 14.46 0.74 19.98
N LYS A 399 14.84 -0.49 20.33
CA LYS A 399 16.26 -0.85 20.53
C LYS A 399 17.06 -0.76 19.24
N GLU A 400 16.50 -1.25 18.14
CA GLU A 400 17.13 -1.19 16.81
C GLU A 400 17.30 0.24 16.31
N ILE A 401 16.28 1.08 16.44
CA ILE A 401 16.31 2.51 16.13
C ILE A 401 17.43 3.20 16.93
N GLN A 402 17.54 2.92 18.23
CA GLN A 402 18.61 3.51 19.05
C GLN A 402 19.99 3.01 18.61
N ARG A 403 20.12 1.73 18.24
CA ARG A 403 21.36 1.16 17.73
C ARG A 403 21.83 1.85 16.45
N TYR A 404 20.95 1.99 15.45
CA TYR A 404 21.26 2.70 14.21
C TYR A 404 21.59 4.17 14.46
N ARG A 405 20.80 4.86 15.30
CA ARG A 405 21.06 6.26 15.66
C ARG A 405 22.44 6.44 16.28
N ASN A 406 22.82 5.58 17.24
CA ASN A 406 24.13 5.61 17.87
C ASN A 406 25.25 5.39 16.84
N ALA A 407 25.08 4.43 15.93
CA ALA A 407 26.07 4.14 14.89
C ALA A 407 26.32 5.36 13.98
N TYR A 408 25.27 6.03 13.51
CA TYR A 408 25.40 7.26 12.72
C TYR A 408 26.07 8.38 13.51
N ILE A 409 25.65 8.60 14.77
CA ILE A 409 26.22 9.64 15.62
C ILE A 409 27.71 9.39 15.87
N ASP A 410 28.11 8.16 16.16
CA ASP A 410 29.50 7.83 16.42
C ASP A 410 30.37 7.96 15.17
N ALA A 411 29.84 7.59 14.00
CA ALA A 411 30.51 7.82 12.73
C ALA A 411 30.70 9.33 12.44
N MET A 412 29.69 10.15 12.71
CA MET A 412 29.79 11.61 12.62
C MET A 412 30.82 12.19 13.60
N LYS A 413 30.85 11.74 14.86
CA LYS A 413 31.85 12.18 15.87
C LYS A 413 33.26 11.90 15.38
N LYS A 414 33.49 10.74 14.77
CA LYS A 414 34.78 10.34 14.22
C LYS A 414 35.20 11.21 13.03
N ALA A 415 34.26 11.55 12.14
CA ALA A 415 34.56 12.27 10.91
C ALA A 415 34.66 13.80 11.04
N ILE A 416 33.88 14.41 11.94
CA ILE A 416 33.80 15.88 12.10
C ILE A 416 34.57 16.35 13.35
N GLY A 417 34.93 15.44 14.25
CA GLY A 417 35.58 15.71 15.52
C GLY A 417 34.56 15.97 16.65
N ILE A 418 34.83 15.40 17.82
CA ILE A 418 33.93 15.42 19.00
C ILE A 418 33.57 16.85 19.42
N GLN A 419 34.52 17.80 19.33
CA GLN A 419 34.29 19.18 19.75
C GLN A 419 33.22 19.89 18.90
N ASN A 420 33.27 19.73 17.57
CA ASN A 420 32.27 20.32 16.67
C ASN A 420 30.89 19.69 16.88
N MET A 421 30.84 18.40 17.21
CA MET A 421 29.58 17.69 17.40
C MET A 421 28.97 17.92 18.79
N LYS A 422 29.77 18.17 19.83
CA LYS A 422 29.30 18.46 21.20
C LYS A 422 28.29 19.60 21.24
N TYR A 423 28.47 20.63 20.39
CA TYR A 423 27.57 21.78 20.35
C TYR A 423 26.26 21.50 19.63
N ALA A 424 26.20 20.46 18.80
CA ALA A 424 25.05 20.08 17.99
C ALA A 424 24.29 18.86 18.53
N ILE A 425 24.73 18.24 19.64
CA ILE A 425 24.02 17.15 20.30
C ILE A 425 23.20 17.73 21.46
N ASN A 426 21.93 17.33 21.55
CA ASN A 426 21.11 17.53 22.73
C ASN A 426 21.63 16.58 23.83
N THR A 427 22.32 17.15 24.82
CA THR A 427 22.99 16.40 25.90
C THR A 427 22.02 15.61 26.76
N ASP A 428 20.75 15.99 26.79
CA ASP A 428 19.74 15.39 27.67
C ASP A 428 19.11 14.14 27.04
N THR A 429 19.22 14.00 25.72
CA THR A 429 18.51 12.97 24.96
C THR A 429 19.41 12.17 24.01
N GLY A 430 20.62 12.64 23.71
CA GLY A 430 21.55 11.96 22.80
C GLY A 430 21.19 12.09 21.31
N PHE A 431 20.38 13.08 20.94
CA PHE A 431 19.96 13.39 19.55
C PHE A 431 20.73 14.57 18.98
N LEU A 432 20.67 14.77 17.66
CA LEU A 432 21.05 16.06 17.07
C LEU A 432 20.03 17.13 17.45
N ASP A 433 20.53 18.26 17.95
CA ASP A 433 19.75 19.43 18.33
C ASP A 433 19.11 20.07 17.09
N GLU A 434 17.83 19.77 16.88
CA GLU A 434 17.02 20.25 15.75
C GLU A 434 17.02 21.79 15.66
N SER A 435 17.21 22.51 16.78
CA SER A 435 17.28 23.99 16.76
C SER A 435 18.57 24.54 16.15
N LYS A 436 19.63 23.72 16.12
CA LYS A 436 20.97 24.11 15.65
C LYS A 436 21.28 23.53 14.27
N VAL A 437 20.91 22.27 14.06
CA VAL A 437 21.17 21.52 12.82
C VAL A 437 19.88 20.83 12.33
N PRO A 438 18.82 21.60 12.01
CA PRO A 438 17.52 21.03 11.66
C PRO A 438 17.58 20.07 10.48
N ARG A 439 18.31 20.40 9.41
CA ARG A 439 18.41 19.57 8.21
C ARG A 439 19.11 18.24 8.51
N SER A 440 20.22 18.28 9.25
CA SER A 440 20.92 17.05 9.64
C SER A 440 20.13 16.21 10.64
N SER A 441 19.43 16.84 11.59
CA SER A 441 18.62 16.13 12.58
C SER A 441 17.47 15.35 11.91
N ILE A 442 16.73 16.00 11.00
CA ILE A 442 15.67 15.35 10.22
C ILE A 442 16.22 14.22 9.35
N LEU A 443 17.34 14.46 8.65
CA LEU A 443 17.94 13.48 7.76
C LEU A 443 18.43 12.23 8.51
N LEU A 444 19.04 12.40 9.69
CA LEU A 444 19.45 11.31 10.57
C LEU A 444 18.28 10.40 10.91
N GLU A 445 17.17 10.98 11.39
CA GLU A 445 16.00 10.20 11.80
C GLU A 445 15.36 9.48 10.60
N ILE A 446 15.35 10.09 9.41
CA ILE A 446 14.88 9.44 8.19
C ILE A 446 15.77 8.26 7.82
N PHE A 447 17.11 8.42 7.84
CA PHE A 447 18.02 7.33 7.50
C PHE A 447 17.89 6.14 8.44
N VAL A 448 17.70 6.38 9.74
CA VAL A 448 17.41 5.31 10.72
C VAL A 448 16.14 4.54 10.35
N LEU A 449 15.06 5.24 9.98
CA LEU A 449 13.81 4.60 9.57
C LEU A 449 13.92 3.89 8.22
N VAL A 450 14.68 4.44 7.27
CA VAL A 450 15.00 3.79 5.99
C VAL A 450 15.74 2.49 6.22
N ASP A 451 16.77 2.48 7.06
CA ASP A 451 17.53 1.26 7.33
C ASP A 451 16.66 0.15 7.93
N LEU A 452 15.69 0.52 8.77
CA LEU A 452 14.82 -0.43 9.44
C LEU A 452 13.63 -0.91 8.59
N PHE A 453 12.96 -0.02 7.86
CA PHE A 453 11.63 -0.29 7.28
C PHE A 453 11.56 -0.31 5.75
N SER A 454 12.64 0.01 5.03
CA SER A 454 12.66 -0.08 3.56
C SER A 454 13.25 -1.41 3.08
N ASN A 455 12.82 -1.85 1.90
CA ASN A 455 13.38 -3.00 1.22
C ASN A 455 14.76 -2.71 0.61
N ASP A 456 15.44 -3.77 0.16
CA ASP A 456 16.81 -3.66 -0.36
C ASP A 456 16.89 -2.89 -1.69
N GLU A 457 15.84 -2.98 -2.52
CA GLU A 457 15.70 -2.23 -3.76
C GLU A 457 15.71 -0.71 -3.49
N PHE A 458 14.93 -0.25 -2.52
CA PHE A 458 14.91 1.16 -2.11
C PHE A 458 16.28 1.62 -1.59
N LYS A 459 16.93 0.80 -0.75
CA LYS A 459 18.26 1.12 -0.19
C LYS A 459 19.33 1.24 -1.28
N LYS A 460 19.36 0.31 -2.24
CA LYS A 460 20.28 0.36 -3.40
C LYS A 460 20.03 1.60 -4.25
N PHE A 461 18.77 1.93 -4.48
CA PHE A 461 18.39 3.09 -5.26
C PHE A 461 18.77 4.40 -4.56
N LEU A 462 18.45 4.55 -3.27
CA LEU A 462 18.86 5.71 -2.46
C LEU A 462 20.38 5.96 -2.51
N ASN A 463 21.18 4.90 -2.36
CA ASN A 463 22.64 5.03 -2.43
C ASN A 463 23.11 5.52 -3.80
N THR A 464 22.44 5.09 -4.88
CA THR A 464 22.72 5.53 -6.24
C THR A 464 22.44 7.03 -6.40
N GLU A 465 21.30 7.52 -5.91
CA GLU A 465 20.94 8.94 -5.99
C GLU A 465 21.83 9.83 -5.12
N ILE A 466 22.21 9.37 -3.92
CA ILE A 466 23.19 10.07 -3.08
C ILE A 466 24.54 10.21 -3.80
N ASN A 467 25.02 9.13 -4.42
CA ASN A 467 26.28 9.14 -5.15
C ASN A 467 26.23 10.11 -6.33
N LYS A 468 25.17 10.08 -7.15
CA LYS A 468 25.01 11.03 -8.27
C LYS A 468 25.08 12.48 -7.82
N LYS A 469 24.37 12.82 -6.73
CA LYS A 469 24.37 14.19 -6.17
C LYS A 469 25.72 14.57 -5.55
N SER A 470 26.50 13.59 -5.10
CA SER A 470 27.84 13.77 -4.52
C SER A 470 28.94 13.86 -5.59
N GLU A 471 28.84 13.08 -6.69
CA GLU A 471 29.76 13.08 -7.83
C GLU A 471 29.67 14.37 -8.66
N GLY A 472 28.48 14.96 -8.78
CA GLY A 472 28.31 16.32 -9.29
C GLY A 472 29.03 17.39 -8.46
N ASN A 473 29.49 17.04 -7.25
CA ASN A 473 30.24 17.93 -6.37
C ASN A 473 31.72 17.54 -6.20
N GLN A 474 32.13 16.27 -6.24
CA GLN A 474 33.55 15.81 -6.29
C GLN A 474 33.69 14.37 -6.82
N ASN A 475 34.73 14.12 -7.63
CA ASN A 475 35.16 12.79 -8.10
C ASN A 475 35.47 11.83 -6.93
N LYS A 476 34.51 11.00 -6.50
CA LYS A 476 34.74 9.94 -5.51
C LYS A 476 34.20 8.60 -6.00
N ARG A 477 34.94 7.53 -5.70
CA ARG A 477 34.52 6.13 -5.95
C ARG A 477 33.31 5.78 -5.08
N PRO A 478 32.41 4.91 -5.55
CA PRO A 478 31.29 4.42 -4.75
C PRO A 478 31.81 3.69 -3.50
N GLY A 479 31.44 4.19 -2.31
CA GLY A 479 31.70 3.55 -1.02
C GLY A 479 30.70 2.42 -0.73
N ASN A 480 30.93 1.66 0.34
CA ASN A 480 29.97 0.66 0.82
C ASN A 480 28.65 1.34 1.27
N SER A 481 27.52 0.61 1.29
CA SER A 481 26.16 1.15 1.46
C SER A 481 26.00 2.10 2.66
N ASP A 482 26.52 1.71 3.81
CA ASP A 482 26.34 2.43 5.08
C ASP A 482 27.24 3.68 5.14
N GLN A 483 28.34 3.65 4.39
CA GLN A 483 29.29 4.74 4.31
C GLN A 483 28.75 5.88 3.43
N VAL A 484 28.02 5.55 2.35
CA VAL A 484 27.41 6.53 1.45
C VAL A 484 26.42 7.45 2.19
N LYS A 485 25.50 6.87 2.97
CA LYS A 485 24.51 7.64 3.75
C LYS A 485 25.19 8.49 4.83
N THR A 486 26.15 7.90 5.54
CA THR A 486 26.92 8.58 6.57
C THR A 486 27.69 9.78 6.00
N ASP A 487 28.35 9.60 4.86
CA ASP A 487 29.10 10.67 4.19
C ASP A 487 28.18 11.80 3.74
N TYR A 488 26.99 11.48 3.22
CA TYR A 488 25.99 12.49 2.85
C TYR A 488 25.44 13.24 4.08
N LEU A 489 25.16 12.53 5.18
CA LEU A 489 24.74 13.15 6.44
C LEU A 489 25.81 14.14 6.96
N ILE A 490 27.08 13.75 6.90
CA ILE A 490 28.22 14.60 7.26
C ILE A 490 28.32 15.82 6.34
N TYR A 491 28.13 15.62 5.02
CA TYR A 491 28.13 16.71 4.04
C TYR A 491 27.05 17.76 4.37
N ILE A 492 25.82 17.32 4.62
CA ILE A 492 24.72 18.21 5.00
C ILE A 492 25.03 18.92 6.31
N PHE A 493 25.57 18.23 7.31
CA PHE A 493 25.94 18.83 8.61
C PHE A 493 26.98 19.93 8.47
N LYS A 494 28.01 19.73 7.64
CA LYS A 494 29.04 20.73 7.38
C LYS A 494 28.48 21.94 6.63
N HIS A 495 27.61 21.72 5.64
CA HIS A 495 26.95 22.81 4.90
C HIS A 495 25.98 23.63 5.76
N GLU A 496 25.28 22.98 6.69
CA GLU A 496 24.38 23.66 7.63
C GLU A 496 25.16 24.57 8.59
N ASN A 497 26.33 24.13 9.06
CA ASN A 497 27.19 24.90 9.96
C ASN A 497 28.08 25.96 9.28
N THR A 498 28.23 25.92 7.95
CA THR A 498 29.02 26.91 7.18
C THR A 498 28.18 28.03 6.58
N ARG A 499 26.85 27.87 6.47
CA ARG A 499 25.97 28.98 6.09
C ARG A 499 25.89 29.97 7.26
N PRO A 500 26.27 31.25 7.09
CA PRO A 500 26.08 32.23 8.14
C PRO A 500 24.58 32.31 8.44
N LYS A 501 24.22 32.23 9.74
CA LYS A 501 22.84 32.45 10.21
C LYS A 501 22.34 33.80 9.70
N LYS A 502 21.64 33.82 8.56
CA LYS A 502 20.87 34.98 8.10
C LYS A 502 19.59 35.09 8.94
N SER A 503 19.74 35.31 10.24
CA SER A 503 18.65 35.69 11.16
C SER A 503 19.12 36.44 12.41
N LEU A 504 20.30 37.08 12.36
CA LEU A 504 20.75 38.02 13.41
C LEU A 504 21.42 39.30 12.86
N LYS A 505 21.25 39.60 11.55
CA LYS A 505 21.74 40.83 10.90
C LYS A 505 20.65 41.61 10.15
N ARG A 506 19.44 41.67 10.71
CA ARG A 506 18.44 42.71 10.41
C ARG A 506 17.79 43.23 11.69
N MET A 507 18.64 43.56 12.65
CA MET A 507 18.47 44.74 13.50
C MET A 507 19.80 45.47 13.36
N PHE A 508 19.75 46.78 13.17
CA PHE A 508 20.82 47.69 12.74
C PHE A 508 20.91 47.94 11.23
N PHE A 509 20.62 49.21 10.95
CA PHE A 509 20.75 50.01 9.72
C PHE A 509 19.48 50.20 8.88
N PHE A 510 18.78 51.27 9.30
CA PHE A 510 17.82 52.19 8.65
C PHE A 510 16.66 51.62 7.83
#